data_AF-A0A8H4IW05-F1
#
_entry.id   AF-A0A8H4IW05-F1
#
_cell.length_a   1.000
_cell.length_b   1.000
_cell.length_c   1.000
_cell.angle_alpha   90.00
_cell.angle_beta   90.00
_cell.angle_gamma   90.00
#
_symmetry.space_group_name_H-M   'P 1'
#
loop_
_entity.id
_entity.type
_entity.pdbx_description
1 polymer ?
#
loop_
_entity_poly.entity_id
_entity_poly.type
_entity_poly.pdbx_seq_one_letter_code
_entity_poly.pdbx_strand_id
1 'polypeptide(L)'
;MQRPPPAARLPSALFVARARRRLSTPSPAPAPARSAAARTRSAPTHNPHPSGPQISAFSRARATATPSLLTARPRGICGLLSAQAGCVPAMPRPDSLRLPAPYRFFFLYLEPLSALVGCYYAHFYPAIYLQLTHSPSAPVPARGAGAQGVPVGTQIVLSQLANLYLLFALNEAIVLRATADLRVWRALLFGLLVADFGHLYSVSALGPAVYWDVASWNAIDWGNVAFVYLGASMRMAFLCGIGLPH
;
A
#
# COMPACT_ATOMS: atom_id res chain seq x y z
N MET A 1 -38.33 -6.11 63.05
CA MET A 1 -39.45 -6.26 62.09
C MET A 1 -39.58 -4.97 61.29
N GLN A 2 -39.10 -4.95 60.04
CA GLN A 2 -39.22 -3.82 59.11
C GLN A 2 -39.88 -4.33 57.82
N ARG A 3 -40.91 -3.61 57.35
CA ARG A 3 -41.76 -3.95 56.19
C ARG A 3 -41.02 -3.79 54.86
N PRO A 4 -41.32 -4.60 53.83
CA PRO A 4 -40.75 -4.42 52.49
C PRO A 4 -41.46 -3.30 51.69
N PRO A 5 -40.78 -2.68 50.71
CA PRO A 5 -41.34 -1.62 49.85
C PRO A 5 -42.25 -2.16 48.71
N PRO A 6 -43.14 -1.33 48.13
CA PRO A 6 -44.13 -1.76 47.14
C PRO A 6 -43.59 -1.85 45.70
N ALA A 7 -44.09 -2.83 44.95
CA ALA A 7 -43.76 -3.09 43.54
C ALA A 7 -44.30 -1.99 42.59
N ALA A 8 -43.45 -1.53 41.67
CA ALA A 8 -43.81 -0.59 40.61
C ALA A 8 -44.62 -1.27 39.49
N ARG A 9 -45.77 -0.69 39.14
CA ARG A 9 -46.68 -1.15 38.07
C ARG A 9 -46.19 -0.70 36.69
N LEU A 10 -46.10 -1.64 35.74
CA LEU A 10 -45.91 -1.37 34.31
C LEU A 10 -47.20 -0.79 33.68
N PRO A 11 -47.12 0.24 32.81
CA PRO A 11 -48.28 0.78 32.13
C PRO A 11 -48.75 -0.05 30.92
N SER A 12 -50.07 -0.14 30.77
CA SER A 12 -50.84 -0.98 29.84
C SER A 12 -50.68 -0.58 28.36
N ALA A 13 -50.71 -1.59 27.48
CA ALA A 13 -50.51 -1.54 26.01
C ALA A 13 -51.43 -0.63 25.19
N LEU A 14 -52.36 0.09 25.82
CA LEU A 14 -53.30 1.01 25.17
C LEU A 14 -52.73 2.41 24.89
N PHE A 15 -51.60 2.78 25.52
CA PHE A 15 -50.99 4.11 25.32
C PHE A 15 -50.10 4.20 24.07
N VAL A 16 -49.62 3.06 23.54
CA VAL A 16 -48.72 3.02 22.37
C VAL A 16 -49.47 3.09 21.03
N ALA A 17 -50.76 2.73 21.00
CA ALA A 17 -51.56 2.72 19.76
C ALA A 17 -52.03 4.12 19.30
N ARG A 18 -52.02 5.14 20.17
CA ARG A 18 -52.53 6.49 19.86
C ARG A 18 -51.46 7.42 19.26
N ALA A 19 -50.18 7.05 19.36
CA ALA A 19 -49.06 7.82 18.79
C ALA A 19 -48.78 7.49 17.31
N ARG A 20 -49.25 6.35 16.79
CA ARG A 20 -49.01 5.92 15.39
C ARG A 20 -50.02 6.42 14.36
N ARG A 21 -51.01 7.24 14.75
CA ARG A 21 -52.08 7.76 13.85
C ARG A 21 -51.95 9.24 13.46
N ARG A 22 -50.81 9.89 13.72
CA ARG A 22 -50.60 11.34 13.46
C ARG A 22 -49.45 11.67 12.50
N LEU A 23 -49.05 10.75 11.63
CA LEU A 23 -48.05 11.02 10.58
C LEU A 23 -48.47 10.34 9.27
N SER A 24 -49.51 10.88 8.64
CA SER A 24 -49.94 10.49 7.30
C SER A 24 -50.65 11.68 6.64
N THR A 25 -49.87 12.58 6.06
CA THR A 25 -50.34 13.61 5.11
C THR A 25 -49.61 13.40 3.77
N PRO A 26 -50.33 13.28 2.65
CA PRO A 26 -49.72 13.08 1.33
C PRO A 26 -49.23 14.41 0.74
N SER A 27 -48.02 14.41 0.18
CA SER A 27 -47.43 15.52 -0.58
C SER A 27 -47.83 15.44 -2.06
N PRO A 28 -48.20 16.55 -2.73
CA PRO A 28 -48.60 16.54 -4.14
C PRO A 28 -47.40 16.54 -5.12
N ALA A 29 -47.62 15.92 -6.28
CA ALA A 29 -46.68 15.69 -7.39
C ALA A 29 -46.32 16.97 -8.20
N PRO A 30 -45.27 16.95 -9.05
CA PRO A 30 -44.69 18.15 -9.68
C PRO A 30 -45.31 18.51 -11.04
N ALA A 31 -45.27 19.80 -11.40
CA ALA A 31 -45.73 20.34 -12.69
C ALA A 31 -44.54 20.74 -13.62
N PRO A 32 -44.73 20.83 -14.96
CA PRO A 32 -43.70 20.49 -15.94
C PRO A 32 -42.89 21.65 -16.56
N ALA A 33 -41.85 21.25 -17.29
CA ALA A 33 -40.78 22.02 -17.92
C ALA A 33 -41.21 23.10 -18.94
N ARG A 34 -40.35 24.13 -19.10
CA ARG A 34 -40.25 24.93 -20.33
C ARG A 34 -38.81 25.21 -20.72
N SER A 35 -38.48 24.73 -21.92
CA SER A 35 -37.31 25.04 -22.73
C SER A 35 -37.55 26.35 -23.49
N ALA A 36 -36.54 27.22 -23.59
CA ALA A 36 -36.48 28.25 -24.62
C ALA A 36 -35.02 28.60 -24.93
N ALA A 37 -34.56 28.15 -26.10
CA ALA A 37 -33.39 28.66 -26.77
C ALA A 37 -33.73 29.99 -27.46
N ALA A 38 -32.86 30.99 -27.36
CA ALA A 38 -32.73 32.04 -28.37
C ALA A 38 -31.32 32.65 -28.31
N ARG A 39 -30.79 32.91 -29.50
CA ARG A 39 -29.39 33.12 -29.87
C ARG A 39 -29.32 34.48 -30.57
N THR A 40 -28.41 35.39 -30.19
CA THR A 40 -27.70 36.33 -31.10
C THR A 40 -26.71 37.27 -30.39
N ARG A 41 -25.43 37.26 -30.86
CA ARG A 41 -24.45 38.35 -31.17
C ARG A 41 -24.37 39.59 -30.22
N SER A 42 -23.22 40.18 -29.83
CA SER A 42 -21.88 40.35 -30.45
C SER A 42 -20.91 41.15 -29.53
N ALA A 43 -19.64 40.70 -29.43
CA ALA A 43 -18.36 41.43 -29.30
C ALA A 43 -18.09 42.42 -28.10
N PRO A 44 -16.85 42.93 -27.90
CA PRO A 44 -15.90 42.41 -26.90
C PRO A 44 -15.55 43.44 -25.81
N THR A 45 -15.28 43.01 -24.58
CA THR A 45 -14.61 43.88 -23.59
C THR A 45 -13.61 43.11 -22.72
N HIS A 46 -12.50 43.80 -22.55
CA HIS A 46 -11.26 43.49 -21.85
C HIS A 46 -11.47 42.95 -20.42
N ASN A 47 -10.81 41.86 -20.06
CA ASN A 47 -10.59 41.47 -18.66
C ASN A 47 -9.15 41.81 -18.23
N PRO A 48 -8.93 42.33 -17.02
CA PRO A 48 -7.59 42.42 -16.42
C PRO A 48 -7.27 41.16 -15.61
N HIS A 49 -5.97 40.85 -15.57
CA HIS A 49 -5.33 39.74 -14.85
C HIS A 49 -5.54 39.80 -13.32
N PRO A 50 -5.40 38.67 -12.62
CA PRO A 50 -4.26 38.57 -11.72
C PRO A 50 -3.50 37.23 -11.82
N SER A 51 -2.35 37.22 -11.16
CA SER A 51 -1.15 36.43 -11.41
C SER A 51 -1.15 35.09 -10.68
N GLY A 52 -0.63 34.04 -11.32
CA GLY A 52 -0.28 32.76 -10.71
C GLY A 52 0.86 32.09 -11.50
N PRO A 53 1.92 31.56 -10.84
CA PRO A 53 3.13 31.12 -11.54
C PRO A 53 2.95 29.73 -12.17
N GLN A 54 3.07 29.66 -13.49
CA GLN A 54 3.18 28.42 -14.27
C GLN A 54 4.64 27.94 -14.24
N ILE A 55 4.83 26.70 -13.79
CA ILE A 55 6.12 26.00 -13.76
C ILE A 55 6.49 25.61 -15.20
N SER A 56 7.58 26.20 -15.70
CA SER A 56 8.08 26.03 -17.05
C SER A 56 8.56 24.60 -17.36
N ALA A 57 8.20 24.17 -18.56
CA ALA A 57 8.53 22.91 -19.21
C ALA A 57 10.05 22.70 -19.38
N PHE A 58 10.50 21.46 -19.13
CA PHE A 58 11.85 21.01 -19.44
C PHE A 58 11.95 20.69 -20.95
N SER A 59 12.68 21.54 -21.67
CA SER A 59 12.92 21.42 -23.11
C SER A 59 13.91 20.30 -23.42
N ARG A 60 13.61 19.56 -24.49
CA ARG A 60 14.30 18.36 -24.98
C ARG A 60 15.43 18.78 -25.92
N ALA A 61 16.68 18.60 -25.54
CA ALA A 61 17.82 18.88 -26.42
C ALA A 61 17.95 17.77 -27.48
N ARG A 62 17.84 18.17 -28.76
CA ARG A 62 18.06 17.35 -29.96
C ARG A 62 19.47 17.66 -30.46
N ALA A 63 20.36 16.68 -30.46
CA ALA A 63 21.68 16.79 -31.10
C ALA A 63 21.65 16.06 -32.45
N THR A 64 21.77 16.83 -33.52
CA THR A 64 22.02 16.35 -34.89
C THR A 64 23.36 16.93 -35.33
N ALA A 65 24.33 16.07 -35.62
CA ALA A 65 25.44 16.39 -36.52
C ALA A 65 26.10 15.09 -37.01
N THR A 66 25.97 14.84 -38.31
CA THR A 66 26.78 13.90 -39.09
C THR A 66 27.65 14.75 -40.02
N PRO A 67 28.91 14.36 -40.26
CA PRO A 67 29.30 14.21 -41.65
C PRO A 67 30.16 12.97 -41.93
N SER A 68 30.16 12.62 -43.21
CA SER A 68 30.58 11.37 -43.82
C SER A 68 32.09 11.21 -44.06
N LEU A 69 32.50 9.93 -44.03
CA LEU A 69 33.46 9.21 -44.89
C LEU A 69 34.86 9.82 -45.17
N LEU A 70 35.89 9.13 -44.69
CA LEU A 70 37.11 8.92 -45.48
C LEU A 70 37.68 7.51 -45.27
N THR A 71 37.78 6.79 -46.39
CA THR A 71 38.45 5.52 -46.61
C THR A 71 39.96 5.62 -46.44
N ALA A 72 40.57 4.72 -45.66
CA ALA A 72 41.95 4.25 -45.90
C ALA A 72 42.25 3.00 -45.06
N ARG A 73 42.41 1.85 -45.72
CA ARG A 73 43.18 0.70 -45.20
C ARG A 73 44.65 0.87 -45.60
N PRO A 74 45.59 0.50 -44.73
CA PRO A 74 46.74 -0.25 -45.20
C PRO A 74 46.95 -1.57 -44.45
N ARG A 75 47.60 -2.47 -45.17
CA ARG A 75 47.91 -3.86 -44.82
C ARG A 75 48.99 -3.93 -43.74
N GLY A 76 48.80 -4.87 -42.81
CA GLY A 76 49.80 -5.81 -42.30
C GLY A 76 51.02 -5.27 -41.56
N ILE A 77 51.05 -5.49 -40.24
CA ILE A 77 52.26 -5.97 -39.55
C ILE A 77 51.82 -7.07 -38.57
N CYS A 78 52.25 -8.29 -38.91
CA CYS A 78 52.28 -9.46 -38.05
C CYS A 78 53.35 -9.22 -36.97
N GLY A 79 53.01 -9.34 -35.68
CA GLY A 79 54.01 -9.26 -34.62
C GLY A 79 53.43 -9.08 -33.23
N LEU A 80 53.46 -10.16 -32.45
CA LEU A 80 53.58 -10.15 -30.98
C LEU A 80 52.48 -9.43 -30.18
N LEU A 81 51.30 -10.06 -30.07
CA LEU A 81 50.57 -9.99 -28.81
C LEU A 81 50.40 -11.41 -28.27
N SER A 82 51.25 -11.73 -27.32
CA SER A 82 51.21 -12.92 -26.49
C SER A 82 49.79 -13.10 -25.94
N ALA A 83 49.15 -14.21 -26.29
CA ALA A 83 47.91 -14.65 -25.67
C ALA A 83 48.21 -15.01 -24.21
N GLN A 84 48.18 -14.00 -23.33
CA GLN A 84 47.96 -14.22 -21.91
C GLN A 84 46.55 -14.78 -21.78
N ALA A 85 46.44 -16.11 -21.86
CA ALA A 85 45.32 -16.82 -21.25
C ALA A 85 45.43 -16.60 -19.73
N GLY A 86 45.03 -15.40 -19.32
CA GLY A 86 44.87 -15.06 -17.92
C GLY A 86 43.86 -16.05 -17.36
N CYS A 87 44.32 -16.88 -16.43
CA CYS A 87 43.46 -17.60 -15.52
C CYS A 87 42.48 -16.57 -14.96
N VAL A 88 41.21 -16.62 -15.40
CA VAL A 88 40.15 -15.85 -14.75
C VAL A 88 40.21 -16.32 -13.29
N PRO A 89 40.60 -15.46 -12.33
CA PRO A 89 40.64 -15.87 -10.94
C PRO A 89 39.25 -16.40 -10.64
N ALA A 90 39.17 -17.67 -10.21
CA ALA A 90 37.93 -18.27 -9.81
C ALA A 90 37.25 -17.28 -8.85
N MET A 91 36.11 -16.71 -9.28
CA MET A 91 35.35 -15.81 -8.44
C MET A 91 35.19 -16.54 -7.10
N PRO A 92 35.61 -15.94 -5.97
CA PRO A 92 35.45 -16.56 -4.66
C PRO A 92 34.01 -17.03 -4.60
N ARG A 93 33.83 -18.35 -4.51
CA ARG A 93 32.48 -18.92 -4.42
C ARG A 93 31.91 -18.24 -3.18
N PRO A 94 30.83 -17.44 -3.29
CA PRO A 94 30.32 -16.73 -2.13
C PRO A 94 30.16 -17.77 -1.03
N ASP A 95 30.84 -17.55 0.10
CA ASP A 95 30.72 -18.43 1.25
C ASP A 95 29.25 -18.71 1.43
N SER A 96 28.86 -19.97 1.31
CA SER A 96 27.46 -20.34 1.32
C SER A 96 26.91 -19.87 2.66
N LEU A 97 26.14 -18.78 2.66
CA LEU A 97 25.66 -18.19 3.89
C LEU A 97 24.78 -19.23 4.58
N ARG A 98 25.28 -19.83 5.66
CA ARG A 98 24.58 -20.86 6.42
C ARG A 98 23.61 -20.20 7.37
N LEU A 99 22.49 -19.75 6.82
CA LEU A 99 21.39 -19.20 7.61
C LEU A 99 20.71 -20.32 8.41
N PRO A 100 20.43 -20.09 9.70
CA PRO A 100 19.52 -20.93 10.46
C PRO A 100 18.20 -21.13 9.73
N ALA A 101 17.67 -22.36 9.78
CA ALA A 101 16.42 -22.73 9.15
C ALA A 101 15.25 -21.76 9.42
N PRO A 102 15.01 -21.25 10.66
CA PRO A 102 13.88 -20.34 10.91
C PRO A 102 14.03 -19.01 10.15
N TYR A 103 15.21 -18.39 10.15
CA TYR A 103 15.45 -17.15 9.40
C TYR A 103 15.31 -17.37 7.90
N ARG A 104 15.85 -18.49 7.39
CA ARG A 104 15.75 -18.83 5.97
C ARG A 104 14.29 -19.00 5.54
N PHE A 105 13.50 -19.74 6.32
CA PHE A 105 12.09 -19.95 6.02
C PHE A 105 11.31 -18.64 6.06
N PHE A 106 11.48 -17.88 7.14
CA PHE A 106 10.74 -16.65 7.37
C PHE A 106 11.06 -15.59 6.29
N PHE A 107 12.32 -15.17 6.18
CA PHE A 107 12.72 -14.07 5.30
C PHE A 107 12.63 -14.40 3.81
N LEU A 108 12.91 -15.65 3.41
CA LEU A 108 12.91 -15.98 1.98
C LEU A 108 11.55 -16.39 1.45
N TYR A 109 10.63 -16.87 2.30
CA TYR A 109 9.36 -17.43 1.83
C TYR A 109 8.16 -16.76 2.47
N LEU A 110 8.11 -16.73 3.81
CA LEU A 110 6.92 -16.28 4.51
C LEU A 110 6.68 -14.77 4.29
N GLU A 111 7.71 -13.96 4.41
CA GLU A 111 7.61 -12.50 4.22
C GLU A 111 7.21 -12.09 2.80
N PRO A 112 7.93 -12.50 1.74
CA PRO A 112 7.57 -12.07 0.39
C PRO A 112 6.18 -12.56 0.00
N LEU A 113 5.75 -13.74 0.47
CA LEU A 113 4.38 -14.22 0.24
C LEU A 113 3.35 -13.37 0.97
N SER A 114 3.58 -13.05 2.25
CA SER A 114 2.68 -12.20 3.04
C SER A 114 2.53 -10.81 2.43
N ALA A 115 3.64 -10.20 2.00
CA ALA A 115 3.63 -8.92 1.31
C ALA A 115 2.87 -8.97 -0.03
N LEU A 116 2.99 -10.06 -0.80
CA LEU A 116 2.18 -10.26 -2.02
C LEU A 116 0.69 -10.39 -1.71
N VAL A 117 0.31 -11.08 -0.63
CA VAL A 117 -1.09 -11.15 -0.20
C VAL A 117 -1.61 -9.76 0.16
N GLY A 118 -0.85 -8.98 0.93
CA GLY A 118 -1.17 -7.58 1.24
C GLY A 118 -1.36 -6.73 -0.02
N CYS A 119 -0.43 -6.84 -0.98
CA CYS A 119 -0.52 -6.17 -2.29
C CYS A 119 -1.81 -6.55 -3.03
N TYR A 120 -2.13 -7.85 -3.07
CA TYR A 120 -3.29 -8.36 -3.77
C TYR A 120 -4.60 -7.77 -3.21
N TYR A 121 -4.80 -7.82 -1.88
CA TYR A 121 -6.01 -7.28 -1.27
C TYR A 121 -6.09 -5.76 -1.36
N ALA A 122 -4.99 -5.05 -1.16
CA ALA A 122 -4.96 -3.59 -1.24
C ALA A 122 -5.34 -3.09 -2.65
N HIS A 123 -4.89 -3.76 -3.72
CA HIS A 123 -5.18 -3.32 -5.09
C HIS A 123 -6.49 -3.88 -5.65
N PHE A 124 -6.72 -5.19 -5.55
CA PHE A 124 -7.85 -5.85 -6.22
C PHE A 124 -9.13 -5.84 -5.39
N TYR A 125 -9.03 -5.72 -4.06
CA TYR A 125 -10.17 -5.76 -3.14
C TYR A 125 -10.19 -4.59 -2.15
N PRO A 126 -10.09 -3.33 -2.62
CA PRO A 126 -9.96 -2.17 -1.73
C PRO A 126 -11.16 -2.00 -0.78
N ALA A 127 -12.37 -2.35 -1.22
CA ALA A 127 -13.56 -2.27 -0.37
C ALA A 127 -13.49 -3.25 0.82
N ILE A 128 -13.06 -4.49 0.58
CA ILE A 128 -12.90 -5.51 1.63
C ILE A 128 -11.75 -5.10 2.56
N TYR A 129 -10.63 -4.65 1.98
CA TYR A 129 -9.48 -4.17 2.74
C TYR A 129 -9.88 -3.08 3.73
N LEU A 130 -10.62 -2.06 3.29
CA LEU A 130 -11.09 -0.97 4.15
C LEU A 130 -12.11 -1.44 5.19
N GLN A 131 -13.02 -2.35 4.82
CA GLN A 131 -14.01 -2.91 5.77
C GLN A 131 -13.33 -3.68 6.89
N LEU A 132 -12.33 -4.50 6.58
CA LEU A 132 -11.56 -5.22 7.59
C LEU A 132 -10.68 -4.27 8.42
N THR A 133 -10.13 -3.21 7.80
CA THR A 133 -9.29 -2.23 8.49
C THR A 133 -10.09 -1.43 9.51
N HIS A 134 -11.26 -0.91 9.13
CA HIS A 134 -12.15 -0.19 10.04
C HIS A 134 -13.57 -0.14 9.48
N SER A 135 -14.38 -1.15 9.80
CA SER A 135 -15.75 -1.28 9.30
C SER A 135 -16.63 -0.03 9.51
N PRO A 136 -16.56 0.71 10.64
CA PRO A 136 -17.41 1.89 10.86
C PRO A 136 -17.14 3.06 9.90
N SER A 137 -15.91 3.21 9.41
CA SER A 137 -15.55 4.28 8.45
C SER A 137 -15.35 3.79 7.03
N ALA A 138 -15.53 2.49 6.77
CA ALA A 138 -15.40 1.93 5.45
C ALA A 138 -16.56 2.37 4.55
N PRO A 139 -16.31 2.68 3.26
CA PRO A 139 -17.40 2.98 2.34
C PRO A 139 -18.38 1.80 2.24
N VAL A 140 -19.68 2.10 2.32
CA VAL A 140 -20.73 1.08 2.19
C VAL A 140 -20.64 0.48 0.79
N PRO A 141 -20.51 -0.85 0.66
CA PRO A 141 -20.53 -1.47 -0.65
C PRO A 141 -21.92 -1.27 -1.25
N ALA A 142 -22.01 -0.48 -2.32
CA ALA A 142 -23.25 -0.35 -3.08
C ALA A 142 -23.65 -1.75 -3.56
N ARG A 143 -24.88 -2.19 -3.24
CA ARG A 143 -25.37 -3.54 -3.62
C ARG A 143 -25.08 -3.82 -5.10
N GLY A 144 -24.28 -4.84 -5.37
CA GLY A 144 -23.98 -5.30 -6.73
C GLY A 144 -22.88 -4.54 -7.47
N ALA A 145 -22.24 -3.54 -6.86
CA ALA A 145 -21.11 -2.84 -7.46
C ALA A 145 -19.83 -3.17 -6.66
N GLY A 146 -18.77 -3.63 -7.33
CA GLY A 146 -17.48 -3.94 -6.73
C GLY A 146 -16.77 -2.71 -6.15
N ALA A 147 -15.55 -2.38 -6.58
CA ALA A 147 -14.78 -1.22 -6.10
C ALA A 147 -15.48 0.17 -6.23
N GLN A 148 -16.69 0.22 -6.77
CA GLN A 148 -17.46 1.43 -7.10
C GLN A 148 -17.97 2.22 -5.88
N GLY A 149 -17.82 1.70 -4.66
CA GLY A 149 -18.11 2.44 -3.43
C GLY A 149 -16.92 3.24 -2.87
N VAL A 150 -15.69 2.96 -3.31
CA VAL A 150 -14.47 3.56 -2.73
C VAL A 150 -14.14 4.86 -3.47
N PRO A 151 -13.93 6.00 -2.78
CA PRO A 151 -13.52 7.25 -3.43
C PRO A 151 -12.23 7.08 -4.27
N VAL A 152 -12.16 7.74 -5.43
CA VAL A 152 -11.03 7.60 -6.37
C VAL A 152 -9.68 7.88 -5.71
N GLY A 153 -9.60 8.92 -4.87
CA GLY A 153 -8.37 9.23 -4.12
C GLY A 153 -7.92 8.08 -3.22
N THR A 154 -8.86 7.44 -2.52
CA THR A 154 -8.56 6.27 -1.68
C THR A 154 -8.13 5.07 -2.52
N GLN A 155 -8.73 4.83 -3.68
CA GLN A 155 -8.30 3.76 -4.60
C GLN A 155 -6.86 3.98 -5.10
N ILE A 156 -6.49 5.22 -5.42
CA ILE A 156 -5.12 5.57 -5.84
C ILE A 156 -4.15 5.31 -4.69
N VAL A 157 -4.45 5.78 -3.47
CA VAL A 157 -3.58 5.58 -2.30
C VAL A 157 -3.44 4.10 -1.96
N LEU A 158 -4.51 3.30 -2.01
CA LEU A 158 -4.44 1.85 -1.80
C LEU A 158 -3.63 1.14 -2.89
N SER A 159 -3.70 1.62 -4.14
CA SER A 159 -2.84 1.10 -5.22
C SER A 159 -1.38 1.47 -5.03
N GLN A 160 -1.10 2.67 -4.50
CA GLN A 160 0.27 3.07 -4.11
C GLN A 160 0.79 2.22 -2.93
N LEU A 161 -0.07 1.92 -1.95
CA LEU A 161 0.25 1.00 -0.86
C LEU A 161 0.52 -0.42 -1.39
N ALA A 162 -0.31 -0.93 -2.30
CA ALA A 162 -0.10 -2.22 -2.94
C ALA A 162 1.23 -2.27 -3.70
N ASN A 163 1.56 -1.19 -4.42
CA ASN A 163 2.84 -1.06 -5.10
C ASN A 163 4.03 -1.08 -4.12
N LEU A 164 3.90 -0.48 -2.94
CA LEU A 164 4.91 -0.56 -1.89
C LEU A 164 5.06 -1.98 -1.34
N TYR A 165 3.96 -2.70 -1.13
CA TYR A 165 4.00 -4.11 -0.72
C TYR A 165 4.63 -5.01 -1.77
N LEU A 166 4.34 -4.77 -3.06
CA LEU A 166 5.01 -5.46 -4.16
C LEU A 166 6.52 -5.18 -4.16
N LEU A 167 6.93 -3.92 -3.93
CA LEU A 167 8.33 -3.55 -3.81
C LEU A 167 9.02 -4.32 -2.68
N PHE A 168 8.39 -4.44 -1.51
CA PHE A 168 8.93 -5.24 -0.40
C PHE A 168 9.08 -6.71 -0.78
N ALA A 169 8.02 -7.32 -1.32
CA ALA A 169 8.05 -8.71 -1.76
C ALA A 169 9.18 -8.98 -2.77
N LEU A 170 9.37 -8.08 -3.74
CA LEU A 170 10.43 -8.22 -4.74
C LEU A 170 11.82 -8.01 -4.14
N ASN A 171 12.01 -7.02 -3.26
CA ASN A 171 13.31 -6.79 -2.62
C ASN A 171 13.70 -7.98 -1.74
N GLU A 172 12.80 -8.45 -0.89
CA GLU A 172 13.05 -9.62 -0.03
C GLU A 172 13.26 -10.88 -0.87
N ALA A 173 12.49 -11.07 -1.95
CA ALA A 173 12.64 -12.23 -2.81
C ALA A 173 13.96 -12.23 -3.58
N ILE A 174 14.34 -11.09 -4.17
CA ILE A 174 15.45 -10.98 -5.11
C ILE A 174 16.75 -10.68 -4.37
N VAL A 175 16.82 -9.63 -3.56
CA VAL A 175 18.07 -9.14 -2.95
C VAL A 175 18.67 -10.20 -2.04
N LEU A 176 17.84 -10.81 -1.18
CA LEU A 176 18.31 -11.84 -0.24
C LEU A 176 18.75 -13.13 -0.95
N ARG A 177 18.24 -13.41 -2.15
CA ARG A 177 18.70 -14.55 -2.99
C ARG A 177 19.90 -14.21 -3.86
N ALA A 178 20.10 -12.93 -4.17
CA ALA A 178 21.16 -12.46 -5.04
C ALA A 178 22.51 -12.35 -4.32
N THR A 179 22.54 -12.33 -2.98
CA THR A 179 23.78 -12.18 -2.22
C THR A 179 23.82 -13.05 -0.96
N ALA A 180 25.02 -13.54 -0.66
CA ALA A 180 25.38 -14.20 0.59
C ALA A 180 26.03 -13.22 1.61
N ASP A 181 26.20 -11.94 1.26
CA ASP A 181 26.86 -10.96 2.12
C ASP A 181 25.93 -10.53 3.28
N LEU A 182 26.34 -10.88 4.51
CA LEU A 182 25.64 -10.51 5.74
C LEU A 182 25.49 -9.01 5.92
N ARG A 183 26.37 -8.18 5.37
CA ARG A 183 26.26 -6.71 5.44
C ARG A 183 25.06 -6.23 4.65
N VAL A 184 24.83 -6.79 3.46
CA VAL A 184 23.66 -6.47 2.63
C VAL A 184 22.39 -6.98 3.30
N TRP A 185 22.40 -8.20 3.84
CA TRP A 185 21.29 -8.74 4.62
C TRP A 185 20.93 -7.84 5.81
N ARG A 186 21.92 -7.45 6.62
CA ARG A 186 21.70 -6.55 7.77
C ARG A 186 21.17 -5.19 7.35
N ALA A 187 21.70 -4.60 6.27
CA ALA A 187 21.23 -3.31 5.78
C ALA A 187 19.76 -3.38 5.31
N LEU A 188 19.40 -4.41 4.53
CA LEU A 188 18.03 -4.59 4.06
C LEU A 188 17.07 -4.84 5.23
N LEU A 189 17.41 -5.77 6.13
CA LEU A 189 16.56 -6.12 7.28
C LEU A 189 16.42 -4.96 8.28
N PHE A 190 17.44 -4.11 8.42
CA PHE A 190 17.32 -2.89 9.21
C PHE A 190 16.32 -1.91 8.59
N GLY A 191 16.39 -1.68 7.27
CA GLY A 191 15.41 -0.84 6.57
C GLY A 191 13.98 -1.37 6.71
N LEU A 192 13.81 -2.70 6.62
CA LEU A 192 12.52 -3.35 6.82
C LEU A 192 12.03 -3.26 8.28
N LEU A 193 12.93 -3.35 9.27
CA LEU A 193 12.57 -3.15 10.68
C LEU A 193 12.04 -1.74 10.95
N VAL A 194 12.61 -0.72 10.30
CA VAL A 194 12.07 0.65 10.35
C VAL A 194 10.68 0.70 9.71
N ALA A 195 10.49 0.00 8.59
CA ALA A 195 9.18 -0.10 7.94
C ALA A 195 8.14 -0.82 8.82
N ASP A 196 8.53 -1.85 9.58
CA ASP A 196 7.65 -2.55 10.52
C ASP A 196 7.09 -1.59 11.59
N PHE A 197 7.95 -0.75 12.18
CA PHE A 197 7.50 0.27 13.13
C PHE A 197 6.60 1.32 12.49
N GLY A 198 6.91 1.73 11.25
CA GLY A 198 6.05 2.61 10.47
C GLY A 198 4.66 2.01 10.20
N HIS A 199 4.62 0.71 9.87
CA HIS A 199 3.37 -0.02 9.64
C HIS A 199 2.54 -0.14 10.93
N LEU A 200 3.16 -0.51 12.05
CA LEU A 200 2.49 -0.53 13.36
C LEU A 200 1.99 0.86 13.77
N TYR A 201 2.75 1.91 13.50
CA TYR A 201 2.30 3.28 13.75
C TYR A 201 1.10 3.67 12.87
N SER A 202 1.01 3.16 11.64
CA SER A 202 -0.07 3.49 10.71
C SER A 202 -1.46 3.10 11.23
N VAL A 203 -1.56 2.08 12.08
CA VAL A 203 -2.82 1.63 12.70
C VAL A 203 -3.13 2.30 14.04
N SER A 204 -2.29 3.23 14.50
CA SER A 204 -2.46 3.90 15.80
C SER A 204 -3.78 4.65 15.95
N ALA A 205 -4.36 5.10 14.84
CA ALA A 205 -5.67 5.78 14.81
C ALA A 205 -6.84 4.86 15.22
N LEU A 206 -6.66 3.53 15.19
CA LEU A 206 -7.64 2.57 15.71
C LEU A 206 -7.68 2.53 17.25
N GLY A 207 -6.73 3.21 17.91
CA GLY A 207 -6.57 3.25 19.35
C GLY A 207 -5.62 2.16 19.87
N PRO A 208 -5.25 2.23 21.17
CA PRO A 208 -4.35 1.24 21.79
C PRO A 208 -4.93 -0.18 21.67
N ALA A 209 -6.26 -0.26 21.66
CA ALA A 209 -7.12 -1.12 20.81
C ALA A 209 -6.45 -2.31 20.10
N VAL A 210 -5.69 -1.90 19.11
CA VAL A 210 -5.27 -2.78 18.05
C VAL A 210 -4.03 -3.59 18.43
N TYR A 211 -3.25 -3.16 19.44
CA TYR A 211 -1.92 -3.71 19.70
C TYR A 211 -1.90 -4.92 20.63
N TRP A 212 -2.92 -5.08 21.48
CA TRP A 212 -2.90 -6.03 22.60
C TRP A 212 -4.18 -6.87 22.86
N ASP A 213 -5.31 -6.54 22.25
CA ASP A 213 -6.60 -7.22 22.47
C ASP A 213 -6.78 -8.28 21.38
N VAL A 214 -5.97 -9.32 21.51
CA VAL A 214 -5.91 -10.43 20.56
C VAL A 214 -7.28 -11.12 20.39
N ALA A 215 -8.16 -11.02 21.39
CA ALA A 215 -9.49 -11.60 21.34
C ALA A 215 -10.44 -10.88 20.38
N SER A 216 -10.21 -9.59 20.10
CA SER A 216 -11.02 -8.81 19.16
C SER A 216 -10.43 -8.72 17.75
N TRP A 217 -9.23 -9.26 17.54
CA TRP A 217 -8.55 -9.22 16.24
C TRP A 217 -9.31 -9.96 15.15
N ASN A 218 -9.54 -9.24 14.06
CA ASN A 218 -10.06 -9.78 12.82
C ASN A 218 -8.92 -10.24 11.89
N ALA A 219 -9.26 -10.79 10.73
CA ALA A 219 -8.28 -11.33 9.77
C ALA A 219 -7.17 -10.33 9.37
N ILE A 220 -7.50 -9.04 9.22
CA ILE A 220 -6.48 -8.03 8.87
C ILE A 220 -5.63 -7.63 10.07
N ASP A 221 -6.13 -7.71 11.30
CA ASP A 221 -5.36 -7.39 12.50
C ASP A 221 -4.27 -8.44 12.74
N TRP A 222 -4.56 -9.70 12.47
CA TRP A 222 -3.56 -10.77 12.44
C TRP A 222 -2.42 -10.47 11.46
N GLY A 223 -2.75 -9.92 10.28
CA GLY A 223 -1.75 -9.51 9.29
C GLY A 223 -1.03 -8.21 9.65
N ASN A 224 -1.75 -7.20 10.13
CA ASN A 224 -1.21 -5.86 10.36
C ASN A 224 -0.44 -5.74 11.68
N VAL A 225 -0.74 -6.59 12.66
CA VAL A 225 -0.17 -6.50 14.00
C VAL A 225 0.61 -7.77 14.33
N ALA A 226 -0.05 -8.93 14.38
CA ALA A 226 0.60 -10.16 14.82
C ALA A 226 1.77 -10.56 13.90
N PHE A 227 1.55 -10.55 12.59
CA PHE A 227 2.58 -10.87 11.61
C PHE A 227 3.71 -9.85 11.60
N VAL A 228 3.40 -8.56 11.77
CA VAL A 228 4.42 -7.50 11.83
C VAL A 228 5.24 -7.58 13.11
N TYR A 229 4.63 -7.92 14.26
CA TYR A 229 5.39 -8.24 15.47
C TYR A 229 6.32 -9.42 15.29
N LEU A 230 5.86 -10.49 14.64
CA LEU A 230 6.71 -11.62 14.31
C LEU A 230 7.88 -11.19 13.42
N GLY A 231 7.62 -10.43 12.34
CA GLY A 231 8.65 -9.89 11.45
C GLY A 231 9.67 -9.02 12.16
N ALA A 232 9.21 -8.02 12.90
CA ALA A 232 10.06 -7.14 13.69
C ALA A 232 10.91 -7.93 14.68
N SER A 233 10.33 -8.92 15.39
CA SER A 233 11.07 -9.76 16.33
C SER A 233 12.17 -10.60 15.66
N MET A 234 11.88 -11.19 14.50
CA MET A 234 12.85 -11.96 13.71
C MET A 234 13.98 -11.08 13.20
N ARG A 235 13.66 -9.87 12.71
CA ARG A 235 14.66 -8.89 12.26
C ARG A 235 15.53 -8.41 13.41
N MET A 236 14.94 -8.05 14.56
CA MET A 236 15.69 -7.68 15.76
C MET A 236 16.65 -8.80 16.19
N ALA A 237 16.15 -10.04 16.28
CA ALA A 237 16.98 -11.18 16.65
C ALA A 237 18.14 -11.40 15.67
N PHE A 238 17.87 -11.33 14.36
CA PHE A 238 18.91 -11.46 13.32
C PHE A 238 19.95 -10.33 13.40
N LEU A 239 19.52 -9.08 13.55
CA LEU A 239 20.40 -7.92 13.63
C LEU A 239 21.28 -7.95 14.88
N CYS A 240 20.75 -8.44 16.01
CA CYS A 240 21.50 -8.71 17.23
C CYS A 240 22.42 -9.95 17.14
N GLY A 241 22.39 -10.69 16.03
CA GLY A 241 23.22 -11.88 15.82
C GLY A 241 22.72 -13.14 16.56
N ILE A 242 21.49 -13.12 17.07
CA ILE A 242 20.92 -14.25 17.81
C ILE A 242 20.72 -15.43 16.85
N GLY A 243 21.35 -16.56 17.15
CA GLY A 243 21.24 -17.80 16.37
C GLY A 243 22.09 -17.85 15.10
N LEU A 244 22.87 -16.81 14.77
CA LEU A 244 23.81 -16.87 13.66
C LEU A 244 25.11 -17.59 14.07
N PRO A 245 25.74 -18.35 13.15
CA PRO A 245 27.05 -18.94 13.42
C PRO A 245 28.07 -17.81 13.67
N HIS A 246 28.86 -17.95 14.74
CA HIS A 246 29.93 -17.03 15.13
C HIS A 246 31.20 -17.25 14.31
#